data_AF-A0A3D2VDG3-F1
#
_entry.id   AF-A0A3D2VDG3-F1
#
_cell.length_a   1.000
_cell.length_b   1.000
_cell.length_c   1.000
_cell.angle_alpha   90.00
_cell.angle_beta   90.00
_cell.angle_gamma   90.00
#
_symmetry.space_group_name_H-M   'P 1'
#
loop_
_entity.id
_entity.type
_entity.pdbx_description
1 polymer ?
#
loop_
_entity_poly.entity_id
_entity_poly.type
_entity_poly.pdbx_seq_one_letter_code
_entity_poly.pdbx_strand_id
1 'polypeptide(L)'
;VGDNVGDVAGMGSDIFESYCGAMIASIAIAATLAPEMINVLAGGDQSKLMFLPLALASVGILCSIAGIVLVKSASSKAPDKALRTGTIGATVIFIVAALALTWWSDISLKIWWSVVVGAVGGIVIGLVTEYYTAGAPVRKIAGAGETGPATIMITGLAVGMQSVVVPV
;
A
#
# COMPACT_ATOMS: atom_id res chain seq x y z
N VAL A 1 -8.46 -5.68 -26.22
CA VAL A 1 -7.09 -6.25 -26.05
C VAL A 1 -6.23 -5.31 -25.22
N GLY A 2 -6.22 -4.00 -25.51
CA GLY A 2 -5.48 -2.99 -24.73
C GLY A 2 -5.72 -3.03 -23.22
N ASP A 3 -6.99 -2.96 -22.78
CA ASP A 3 -7.34 -2.92 -21.35
C ASP A 3 -6.82 -4.16 -20.58
N ASN A 4 -6.92 -5.36 -21.16
CA ASN A 4 -6.38 -6.56 -20.50
C ASN A 4 -4.85 -6.58 -20.47
N VAL A 5 -4.19 -6.03 -21.49
CA VAL A 5 -2.72 -6.01 -21.55
C VAL A 5 -2.14 -4.95 -20.62
N GLY A 6 -2.74 -3.75 -20.59
CA GLY A 6 -2.32 -2.65 -19.72
C GLY A 6 -2.76 -2.85 -18.28
N ASP A 7 -4.07 -2.87 -18.04
CA ASP A 7 -4.63 -2.73 -16.71
C ASP A 7 -4.62 -4.03 -15.91
N VAL A 8 -4.57 -5.19 -16.58
CA VAL A 8 -4.49 -6.50 -15.90
C VAL A 8 -3.05 -7.01 -15.88
N ALA A 9 -2.45 -7.26 -17.05
CA ALA A 9 -1.10 -7.82 -17.12
C ALA A 9 -0.03 -6.83 -16.68
N GLY A 10 -0.11 -5.57 -17.14
CA GLY A 10 0.83 -4.51 -16.78
C GLY A 10 0.79 -4.15 -15.30
N MET A 11 -0.39 -3.79 -14.78
CA MET A 11 -0.55 -3.48 -13.34
C MET A 11 -0.14 -4.65 -12.44
N GLY A 12 -0.51 -5.88 -12.82
CA GLY A 12 -0.14 -7.07 -12.07
C GLY A 12 1.37 -7.29 -11.99
N SER A 13 2.08 -7.11 -13.11
CA SER A 13 3.54 -7.24 -13.17
C SER A 13 4.24 -6.14 -12.38
N ASP A 14 3.77 -4.89 -12.47
CA ASP A 14 4.35 -3.74 -11.76
C ASP A 14 4.25 -3.90 -10.23
N ILE A 15 3.07 -4.28 -9.73
CA ILE A 15 2.85 -4.54 -8.31
C ILE A 15 3.67 -5.75 -7.84
N PHE A 16 3.78 -6.79 -8.67
CA PHE A 16 4.61 -7.97 -8.34
C PHE A 16 6.10 -7.61 -8.25
N GLU A 17 6.62 -6.84 -9.20
CA GLU A 17 8.01 -6.37 -9.17
C GLU A 17 8.27 -5.54 -7.92
N SER A 18 7.41 -4.56 -7.62
CA SER A 18 7.52 -3.73 -6.41
C SER A 18 7.47 -4.56 -5.12
N TYR A 19 6.60 -5.57 -5.07
CA TYR A 19 6.45 -6.46 -3.91
C TYR A 19 7.69 -7.35 -3.69
N CYS A 20 8.19 -7.98 -4.76
CA CYS A 20 9.41 -8.76 -4.72
C CYS A 20 10.63 -7.90 -4.40
N GLY A 21 10.72 -6.71 -5.00
CA GLY A 21 11.79 -5.74 -4.77
C GLY A 21 11.87 -5.31 -3.30
N ALA A 22 10.73 -4.98 -2.67
CA ALA A 22 10.68 -4.61 -1.26
C ALA A 22 11.16 -5.75 -0.33
N MET A 23 10.78 -7.00 -0.61
CA MET A 23 11.25 -8.16 0.15
C MET A 23 12.75 -8.37 -0.03
N ILE A 24 13.25 -8.40 -1.27
CA ILE A 24 14.67 -8.63 -1.57
C ILE A 24 15.54 -7.52 -0.96
N ALA A 25 15.13 -6.26 -1.09
CA ALA A 25 15.83 -5.12 -0.49
C ALA A 25 15.90 -5.25 1.04
N SER A 26 14.79 -5.60 1.68
CA SER A 26 14.75 -5.81 3.14
C SER A 26 15.67 -6.94 3.59
N ILE A 27 15.71 -8.05 2.84
CA ILE A 27 16.62 -9.18 3.11
C ILE A 27 18.08 -8.77 2.92
N ALA A 28 18.40 -8.04 1.85
CA ALA A 28 19.76 -7.57 1.57
C ALA A 28 20.26 -6.60 2.65
N ILE A 29 19.40 -5.70 3.12
CA ILE A 29 19.69 -4.81 4.25
C ILE A 29 19.94 -5.66 5.50
N ALA A 30 19.05 -6.61 5.83
CA ALA A 30 19.23 -7.50 6.98
C ALA A 30 20.52 -8.34 6.91
N ALA A 31 20.93 -8.77 5.71
CA ALA A 31 22.15 -9.53 5.46
C ALA A 31 23.43 -8.71 5.70
N THR A 32 23.35 -7.38 5.62
CA THR A 32 24.50 -6.46 5.71
C THR A 32 24.49 -5.57 6.95
N LEU A 33 23.54 -5.79 7.87
CA LEU A 33 23.46 -5.04 9.13
C LEU A 33 24.66 -5.32 10.05
N ALA A 34 25.07 -4.29 10.79
CA ALA A 34 26.13 -4.41 11.80
C ALA A 34 25.68 -5.33 12.97
N PRO A 35 26.60 -6.12 13.57
CA PRO A 35 26.27 -7.05 14.67
C PRO A 35 25.62 -6.38 15.89
N GLU A 36 25.98 -5.13 16.20
CA GLU A 36 25.39 -4.36 17.28
C GLU A 36 23.90 -4.10 17.03
N MET A 37 23.55 -3.79 15.77
CA MET A 37 22.16 -3.55 15.39
C MET A 37 21.35 -4.83 15.37
N ILE A 38 21.94 -5.95 14.95
CA ILE A 38 21.30 -7.27 14.99
C ILE A 38 20.97 -7.66 16.44
N ASN A 39 21.86 -7.36 17.39
CA ASN A 39 21.59 -7.54 18.81
C ASN A 39 20.39 -6.71 19.30
N VAL A 40 20.33 -5.43 18.94
CA VAL A 40 19.23 -4.54 19.34
C VAL A 40 17.89 -4.93 18.70
N LEU A 41 17.91 -5.44 17.47
CA LEU A 41 16.70 -5.68 16.69
C LEU A 41 16.15 -7.11 16.80
N ALA A 42 17.00 -8.11 17.01
CA ALA A 42 16.61 -9.52 16.98
C ALA A 42 17.38 -10.40 17.98
N GLY A 43 17.98 -9.82 19.02
CA GLY A 43 18.70 -10.57 20.06
C GLY A 43 19.94 -11.31 19.54
N GLY A 44 20.54 -10.81 18.46
CA GLY A 44 21.75 -11.37 17.86
C GLY A 44 21.48 -12.38 16.75
N ASP A 45 20.22 -12.72 16.49
CA ASP A 45 19.83 -13.66 15.44
C ASP A 45 19.49 -12.95 14.13
N GLN A 46 20.47 -12.92 13.23
CA GLN A 46 20.32 -12.33 11.90
C GLN A 46 19.28 -13.06 11.04
N SER A 47 19.10 -14.36 11.23
CA SER A 47 18.20 -15.17 10.40
C SER A 47 16.75 -14.73 10.56
N LYS A 48 16.35 -14.28 11.75
CA LYS A 48 15.03 -13.70 12.03
C LYS A 48 14.76 -12.46 11.20
N LEU A 49 15.74 -11.57 11.06
CA LEU A 49 15.60 -10.33 10.29
C LEU A 49 15.53 -10.59 8.77
N MET A 50 16.27 -11.58 8.28
CA MET A 50 16.19 -12.00 6.88
C MET A 50 14.89 -12.75 6.56
N PHE A 51 14.34 -13.50 7.53
CA PHE A 51 13.09 -14.24 7.33
C PHE A 51 11.84 -13.34 7.47
N LEU A 52 11.92 -12.27 8.25
CA LEU A 52 10.77 -11.43 8.58
C LEU A 52 10.01 -10.88 7.35
N PRO A 53 10.64 -10.38 6.27
CA PRO A 53 9.90 -9.89 5.09
C PRO A 53 9.07 -10.99 4.42
N LEU A 54 9.58 -12.23 4.38
CA LEU A 54 8.88 -13.39 3.81
C LEU A 54 7.70 -13.83 4.69
N ALA A 55 7.88 -13.77 6.00
CA ALA A 55 6.83 -14.09 6.97
C ALA A 55 5.70 -13.06 6.93
N LEU A 56 6.04 -11.75 6.92
CA LEU A 56 5.07 -10.67 6.77
C LEU A 56 4.31 -10.78 5.44
N ALA A 57 5.02 -11.05 4.34
CA ALA A 57 4.41 -11.28 3.03
C ALA A 57 3.37 -12.42 3.06
N SER A 58 3.73 -13.55 3.67
CA SER A 58 2.86 -14.72 3.79
C SER A 58 1.61 -14.44 4.63
N VAL A 59 1.77 -13.75 5.77
CA VAL A 59 0.65 -13.29 6.61
C VAL A 59 -0.21 -12.27 5.85
N GLY A 60 0.40 -11.37 5.08
CA GLY A 60 -0.29 -10.39 4.25
C GLY A 60 -1.21 -11.01 3.20
N ILE A 61 -0.81 -12.13 2.60
CA ILE A 61 -1.68 -12.90 1.68
C ILE A 61 -2.92 -13.41 2.43
N LEU A 62 -2.76 -13.98 3.63
CA LEU A 62 -3.88 -14.45 4.44
C LEU A 62 -4.82 -13.29 4.84
N CYS A 63 -4.26 -12.14 5.21
CA CYS A 63 -5.03 -10.93 5.50
C CYS A 63 -5.78 -10.41 4.26
N SER A 64 -5.18 -10.52 3.08
CA SER A 64 -5.79 -10.10 1.82
C SER A 64 -6.97 -11.01 1.44
N ILE A 65 -6.85 -12.32 1.66
CA ILE A 65 -7.97 -13.27 1.50
C ILE A 65 -9.13 -12.90 2.43
N ALA A 66 -8.84 -12.58 3.69
CA ALA A 66 -9.85 -12.08 4.62
C ALA A 66 -10.47 -10.75 4.15
N GLY A 67 -9.66 -9.84 3.59
CA GLY A 67 -10.10 -8.60 2.96
C GLY A 67 -11.12 -8.82 1.83
N ILE A 68 -10.90 -9.81 0.96
CA ILE A 68 -11.85 -10.16 -0.12
C ILE A 68 -13.20 -10.58 0.47
N VAL A 69 -13.20 -11.33 1.58
CA VAL A 69 -14.44 -11.71 2.28
C VAL A 69 -15.14 -10.47 2.87
N LEU A 70 -14.39 -9.50 3.40
CA LEU A 70 -14.95 -8.23 3.87
C LEU A 70 -15.60 -7.42 2.74
N VAL A 71 -14.97 -7.36 1.56
CA VAL A 71 -15.58 -6.72 0.37
C VAL A 71 -16.89 -7.41 0.01
N LYS A 72 -16.89 -8.74 -0.02
CA LYS A 72 -18.09 -9.53 -0.34
C LYS A 72 -19.23 -9.25 0.64
N SER A 73 -18.92 -9.11 1.92
CA SER A 73 -19.91 -8.74 2.95
C SER A 73 -20.44 -7.31 2.78
N ALA A 74 -19.62 -6.39 2.25
CA ALA A 74 -19.98 -5.00 1.98
C ALA A 74 -20.60 -4.76 0.59
N SER A 75 -20.89 -5.82 -0.18
CA SER A 75 -21.38 -5.75 -1.57
C SER A 75 -22.71 -5.04 -1.77
N SER A 76 -23.48 -4.81 -0.70
CA SER A 76 -24.72 -4.02 -0.73
C SER A 76 -24.49 -2.50 -0.74
N LYS A 77 -23.25 -2.05 -0.48
CA LYS A 77 -22.87 -0.63 -0.51
C LYS A 77 -22.41 -0.22 -1.91
N ALA A 78 -22.24 1.09 -2.11
CA ALA A 78 -21.63 1.62 -3.33
C ALA A 78 -20.23 0.98 -3.56
N PRO A 79 -19.87 0.64 -4.81
CA PRO A 79 -18.65 -0.14 -5.10
C PRO A 79 -17.35 0.49 -4.57
N ASP A 80 -17.24 1.81 -4.63
CA ASP A 80 -16.14 2.60 -4.06
C ASP A 80 -15.98 2.34 -2.56
N LYS A 81 -17.09 2.41 -1.82
CA LYS A 81 -17.11 2.18 -0.37
C LYS A 81 -16.86 0.71 -0.02
N ALA A 82 -17.35 -0.22 -0.82
CA ALA A 82 -17.14 -1.65 -0.63
C ALA A 82 -15.65 -2.01 -0.80
N LEU A 83 -15.02 -1.51 -1.87
CA LEU A 83 -13.59 -1.69 -2.14
C LEU A 83 -12.74 -1.05 -1.04
N ARG A 84 -13.05 0.20 -0.64
CA ARG A 84 -12.35 0.89 0.44
C ARG A 84 -12.46 0.17 1.78
N THR A 85 -13.62 -0.42 2.08
CA THR A 85 -13.79 -1.22 3.31
C THR A 85 -12.89 -2.46 3.28
N GLY A 86 -12.76 -3.11 2.13
CA GLY A 86 -11.88 -4.26 1.96
C GLY A 86 -10.40 -3.93 2.08
N THR A 87 -9.94 -2.90 1.37
CA THR A 87 -8.52 -2.51 1.35
C THR A 87 -8.05 -2.02 2.72
N ILE A 88 -8.77 -1.07 3.32
CA ILE A 88 -8.45 -0.58 4.66
C ILE A 88 -8.61 -1.69 5.70
N GLY A 89 -9.67 -2.51 5.60
CA GLY A 89 -9.91 -3.63 6.49
C GLY A 89 -8.76 -4.65 6.47
N ALA A 90 -8.30 -5.04 5.27
CA ALA A 90 -7.15 -5.94 5.10
C ALA A 90 -5.87 -5.36 5.70
N THR A 91 -5.61 -4.06 5.49
CA THR A 91 -4.45 -3.37 6.06
C THR A 91 -4.49 -3.32 7.59
N VAL A 92 -5.65 -3.05 8.19
CA VAL A 92 -5.81 -3.04 9.65
C VAL A 92 -5.60 -4.44 10.23
N ILE A 93 -6.18 -5.46 9.61
CA ILE A 93 -5.95 -6.86 10.02
C ILE A 93 -4.47 -7.22 9.91
N PHE A 94 -3.81 -6.79 8.84
CA PHE A 94 -2.37 -7.01 8.63
C PHE A 94 -1.52 -6.33 9.70
N ILE A 95 -1.80 -5.08 10.09
CA ILE A 95 -1.05 -4.38 11.15
C ILE A 95 -1.09 -5.15 12.47
N VAL A 96 -2.28 -5.69 12.82
CA VAL A 96 -2.46 -6.49 14.04
C VAL A 96 -1.75 -7.85 13.91
N ALA A 97 -1.86 -8.51 12.76
CA ALA A 97 -1.17 -9.78 12.53
C ALA A 97 0.36 -9.63 12.52
N ALA A 98 0.88 -8.53 11.98
CA ALA A 98 2.30 -8.17 12.01
C ALA A 98 2.79 -7.90 13.46
N LEU A 99 1.95 -7.32 14.32
CA LEU A 99 2.27 -7.16 15.74
C LEU A 99 2.43 -8.53 16.42
N ALA A 100 1.48 -9.44 16.20
CA ALA A 100 1.55 -10.80 16.75
C ALA A 100 2.80 -11.54 16.25
N LEU A 101 3.11 -11.43 14.95
CA LEU A 101 4.28 -12.06 14.35
C LEU A 101 5.60 -11.53 14.94
N THR A 102 5.74 -10.21 15.06
CA THR A 102 6.95 -9.58 15.61
C THR A 102 7.14 -9.90 17.09
N TRP A 103 6.04 -9.94 17.85
CA TRP A 103 6.06 -10.30 19.26
C TRP A 103 6.44 -11.77 19.49
N TRP A 104 5.87 -12.72 18.73
CA TRP A 104 6.22 -14.14 18.83
C TRP A 104 7.63 -14.46 18.37
N SER A 105 8.18 -13.68 17.44
CA SER A 105 9.53 -13.89 16.92
C SER A 105 10.63 -13.27 17.80
N ASP A 106 10.25 -12.57 18.88
CA ASP A 106 11.14 -11.80 19.76
C ASP A 106 11.96 -10.77 18.98
N ILE A 107 11.29 -10.07 18.06
CA ILE A 107 11.86 -9.01 17.23
C ILE A 107 11.47 -7.65 17.83
N SER A 108 12.38 -6.69 17.75
CA SER A 108 12.15 -5.34 18.28
C SER A 108 10.89 -4.70 17.69
N LEU A 109 10.03 -4.16 18.58
CA LEU A 109 8.83 -3.40 18.22
C LEU A 109 9.13 -2.19 17.32
N LYS A 110 10.39 -1.73 17.25
CA LYS A 110 10.80 -0.68 16.31
C LYS A 110 10.50 -1.06 14.86
N ILE A 111 10.69 -2.33 14.49
CA ILE A 111 10.42 -2.81 13.13
C ILE A 111 8.91 -2.83 12.85
N TRP A 112 8.10 -3.21 13.85
CA TRP A 112 6.65 -3.13 13.72
C TRP A 112 6.16 -1.70 13.49
N TRP A 113 6.73 -0.71 14.19
CA TRP A 113 6.40 0.70 13.92
C TRP A 113 6.74 1.12 12.49
N SER A 114 7.83 0.64 11.90
CA SER A 114 8.13 0.87 10.48
C SER A 114 7.06 0.29 9.56
N VAL A 115 6.56 -0.92 9.85
CA VAL A 115 5.45 -1.54 9.10
C VAL A 115 4.17 -0.70 9.23
N VAL A 116 3.86 -0.20 10.43
CA VAL A 116 2.70 0.67 10.67
C VAL A 116 2.79 1.94 9.85
N VAL A 117 3.95 2.62 9.87
CA VAL A 117 4.16 3.86 9.10
C VAL A 117 3.99 3.61 7.60
N GLY A 118 4.57 2.52 7.07
CA GLY A 118 4.39 2.15 5.67
C GLY A 118 2.93 1.86 5.31
N ALA A 119 2.21 1.11 6.16
CA ALA A 119 0.80 0.78 5.96
C ALA A 119 -0.10 2.03 6.01
N VAL A 120 0.12 2.92 6.97
CA VAL A 120 -0.61 4.20 7.07
C VAL A 120 -0.29 5.09 5.88
N GLY A 121 0.97 5.16 5.46
CA GLY A 121 1.38 5.88 4.25
C GLY A 121 0.64 5.38 3.01
N GLY A 122 0.56 4.06 2.81
CA GLY A 122 -0.21 3.47 1.72
C GLY A 122 -1.71 3.82 1.75
N ILE A 123 -2.33 3.82 2.94
CA ILE A 123 -3.74 4.25 3.11
C ILE A 123 -3.90 5.73 2.72
N VAL A 124 -3.01 6.60 3.19
CA VAL A 124 -3.05 8.04 2.88
C VAL A 124 -2.93 8.26 1.38
N ILE A 125 -1.97 7.62 0.72
CA ILE A 125 -1.79 7.71 -0.73
C ILE A 125 -3.07 7.26 -1.46
N GLY A 126 -3.68 6.15 -1.03
CA GLY A 126 -4.93 5.66 -1.61
C GLY A 126 -6.09 6.64 -1.47
N LEU A 127 -6.29 7.22 -0.28
CA LEU A 127 -7.36 8.18 0.00
C LEU A 127 -7.18 9.50 -0.74
N VAL A 128 -5.95 9.99 -0.82
CA VAL A 128 -5.63 11.20 -1.59
C VAL A 128 -5.88 10.94 -3.08
N THR A 129 -5.42 9.81 -3.60
CA THR A 129 -5.66 9.42 -5.00
C THR A 129 -7.16 9.35 -5.29
N GLU A 130 -7.96 8.73 -4.42
CA GLU A 130 -9.41 8.69 -4.54
C GLU A 130 -10.03 10.10 -4.57
N TYR A 131 -9.57 11.01 -3.70
CA TYR A 131 -10.08 12.40 -3.68
C TYR A 131 -9.80 13.14 -5.00
N TYR A 132 -8.60 13.01 -5.56
CA TYR A 132 -8.22 13.68 -6.80
C TYR A 132 -8.79 13.00 -8.06
N THR A 133 -9.21 11.72 -7.99
CA THR A 133 -9.72 10.95 -9.14
C THR A 133 -11.23 10.70 -9.14
N ALA A 134 -11.91 10.89 -8.01
CA ALA A 134 -13.37 10.73 -7.90
C ALA A 134 -14.08 11.88 -7.16
N GLY A 135 -13.33 12.81 -6.56
CA GLY A 135 -13.87 13.88 -5.70
C GLY A 135 -14.16 15.21 -6.41
N ALA A 136 -14.12 16.29 -5.62
CA ALA A 136 -14.37 17.66 -6.08
C ALA A 136 -13.41 18.15 -7.20
N PRO A 137 -12.10 17.80 -7.21
CA PRO A 137 -11.19 18.21 -8.27
C PRO A 137 -11.63 17.77 -9.67
N VAL A 138 -12.24 16.58 -9.79
CA VAL A 138 -12.74 16.07 -11.08
C VAL A 138 -13.90 16.92 -11.60
N ARG A 139 -14.82 17.32 -10.71
CA ARG A 139 -15.95 18.19 -11.09
C ARG A 139 -15.47 19.56 -11.56
N LYS A 140 -14.39 20.07 -10.97
CA LYS A 140 -13.75 21.33 -11.40
C LYS A 140 -13.16 21.21 -12.81
N ILE A 141 -12.47 20.09 -13.11
CA ILE A 141 -11.93 19.83 -14.46
C ILE A 141 -13.07 19.72 -15.47
N ALA A 142 -14.15 19.00 -15.14
CA ALA A 142 -15.31 18.85 -16.01
C ALA A 142 -15.98 20.20 -16.31
N GLY A 143 -16.18 21.06 -15.30
CA GLY A 143 -16.75 22.41 -15.48
C GLY A 143 -15.87 23.34 -16.33
N ALA A 144 -14.54 23.20 -16.24
CA ALA A 144 -13.60 23.90 -17.13
C ALA A 144 -13.74 23.49 -18.60
N GLY A 145 -14.53 22.45 -18.91
CA GLY A 145 -14.88 22.05 -20.26
C GLY A 145 -15.87 22.94 -20.98
N GLU A 146 -16.67 23.71 -20.25
CA GLU A 146 -17.63 24.64 -20.86
C GLU A 146 -16.92 25.77 -21.62
N THR A 147 -15.69 26.12 -21.22
CA THR A 147 -14.87 27.15 -21.85
C THR A 147 -13.93 26.61 -22.94
N GLY A 148 -13.96 25.30 -23.21
CA GLY A 148 -13.27 24.64 -24.31
C GLY A 148 -12.21 23.61 -23.92
N PRO A 149 -11.60 22.91 -24.91
CA PRO A 149 -10.63 21.85 -24.65
C PRO A 149 -9.33 22.32 -23.99
N ALA A 150 -8.87 23.53 -24.34
CA ALA A 150 -7.64 24.08 -23.79
C ALA A 150 -7.73 24.30 -22.27
N THR A 151 -8.88 24.77 -21.77
CA THR A 151 -9.11 25.02 -20.34
C THR A 151 -9.24 23.73 -19.54
N ILE A 152 -9.79 22.65 -20.13
CA ILE A 152 -9.76 21.30 -19.54
C ILE A 152 -8.31 20.86 -19.35
N MET A 153 -7.48 20.95 -20.39
CA MET A 153 -6.09 20.49 -20.32
C MET A 153 -5.28 21.26 -19.28
N ILE A 154 -5.39 22.59 -19.25
CA ILE A 154 -4.69 23.45 -18.28
C ILE A 154 -5.14 23.12 -16.85
N THR A 155 -6.46 23.00 -16.64
CA THR A 155 -7.01 22.70 -15.30
C THR A 155 -6.63 21.30 -14.85
N GLY A 156 -6.68 20.31 -15.76
CA GLY A 156 -6.27 18.94 -15.48
C GLY A 156 -4.80 18.84 -15.10
N LEU A 157 -3.91 19.51 -15.85
CA LEU A 157 -2.47 19.57 -15.53
C LEU A 157 -2.23 20.23 -14.17
N ALA A 158 -2.91 21.35 -13.89
CA ALA A 158 -2.78 22.05 -12.63
C ALA A 158 -3.25 21.19 -11.44
N VAL A 159 -4.36 20.47 -11.58
CA VAL A 159 -4.85 19.53 -10.54
C VAL A 159 -3.89 18.36 -10.37
N GLY A 160 -3.32 17.83 -11.45
CA GLY A 160 -2.30 16.78 -11.40
C GLY A 160 -1.02 17.23 -10.67
N MET A 161 -0.57 18.47 -10.88
CA MET A 161 0.55 19.04 -10.13
C MET A 161 0.21 19.21 -8.64
N GLN A 162 -1.04 19.55 -8.31
CA GLN A 162 -1.49 19.67 -6.92
C GLN A 162 -1.62 18.32 -6.21
N SER A 163 -1.99 17.25 -6.91
CA SER A 163 -2.23 15.94 -6.29
C SER A 163 -0.98 15.28 -5.73
N VAL A 164 0.21 15.73 -6.13
CA VAL A 164 1.51 15.16 -5.73
C VAL A 164 1.95 15.64 -4.34
N VAL A 165 1.41 16.73 -3.81
CA VAL A 165 1.91 17.39 -2.58
C VAL A 165 1.73 16.55 -1.32
N VAL A 166 0.66 15.75 -1.22
CA VAL A 166 0.40 14.93 -0.03
C VAL A 166 1.05 13.53 -0.11
N PRO A 167 1.09 12.87 -1.28
CA PRO A 167 1.78 11.58 -1.41
C PRO A 167 3.32 11.64 -1.29
N VAL A 168 3.93 12.80 -1.57
CA VAL A 168 5.39 13.04 -1.47
C VAL A 168 5.73 13.60 -0.09
#